data_AF-W1P609-F1
#
_entry.id   AF-W1P609-F1
#
_cell.length_a   1.000
_cell.length_b   1.000
_cell.length_c   1.000
_cell.angle_alpha   90.00
_cell.angle_beta   90.00
_cell.angle_gamma   90.00
#
_symmetry.space_group_name_H-M   'P 1'
#
loop_
_entity.id
_entity.type
_entity.pdbx_description
1 polymer ?
#
loop_
_entity_poly.entity_id
_entity_poly.type
_entity_poly.pdbx_seq_one_letter_code
_entity_poly.pdbx_strand_id
1 'polypeptide(L)'
;MVYLTKPSKGWLQEYCVDTAVAVIVDGNVSLRIDTQHLRDVHFRLGSFYQFIGELVIQPDNNAILQARVGRNVDGLDLNLYNQSLQLRRQFEADHMSRHKTT
;
A
#
# COMPACT_ATOMS: atom_id res chain seq x y z
N MET A 1 -10.64 -17.43 3.77
CA MET A 1 -10.82 -16.49 2.64
C MET A 1 -9.77 -15.40 2.81
N VAL A 2 -8.65 -15.51 2.07
CA VAL A 2 -7.54 -14.56 2.19
C VAL A 2 -7.88 -13.36 1.31
N TYR A 3 -8.31 -12.25 1.91
CA TYR A 3 -8.33 -10.99 1.20
C TYR A 3 -6.87 -10.62 0.98
N LEU A 4 -6.40 -10.63 -0.27
CA LEU A 4 -5.17 -9.94 -0.63
C LEU A 4 -5.36 -8.49 -0.17
N THR A 5 -4.71 -8.08 0.92
CA THR A 5 -4.68 -6.68 1.34
C THR A 5 -4.16 -5.89 0.15
N LYS A 6 -4.97 -4.94 -0.34
CA LYS A 6 -4.57 -4.10 -1.48
C LYS A 6 -3.23 -3.45 -1.11
N PRO A 7 -2.22 -3.49 -1.98
CA PRO A 7 -0.96 -2.85 -1.68
C PRO A 7 -1.17 -1.35 -1.48
N SER A 8 -0.63 -0.80 -0.40
CA SER A 8 -0.59 0.64 -0.18
C SER A 8 0.52 1.24 -1.02
N LYS A 9 0.28 2.38 -1.66
CA LYS A 9 1.26 3.05 -2.50
C LYS A 9 1.16 4.55 -2.34
N GLY A 10 2.27 5.25 -2.53
CA GLY A 10 2.32 6.70 -2.39
C GLY A 10 3.74 7.24 -2.50
N TRP A 11 3.84 8.56 -2.57
CA TRP A 11 5.10 9.30 -2.52
C TRP A 11 5.63 9.30 -1.09
N LEU A 12 6.89 8.88 -0.91
CA LEU A 12 7.53 8.93 0.40
C LEU A 12 7.84 10.38 0.77
N GLN A 13 7.13 10.90 1.77
CA GLN A 13 7.29 12.28 2.24
C GLN A 13 8.23 12.37 3.43
N GLU A 14 8.15 11.42 4.35
CA GLU A 14 8.95 11.40 5.57
C GLU A 14 9.46 9.99 5.87
N TYR A 15 10.63 9.90 6.49
CA TYR A 15 11.16 8.65 7.04
C TYR A 15 12.02 8.95 8.27
N CYS A 16 11.68 8.32 9.39
CA CYS A 16 12.43 8.39 10.64
C CYS A 16 13.15 7.07 10.87
N VAL A 17 14.48 7.10 10.86
CA VAL A 17 15.34 5.92 11.03
C VAL A 17 15.19 5.33 12.44
N ASP A 18 15.13 6.17 13.48
CA ASP A 18 15.07 5.72 14.87
C ASP A 18 13.78 4.95 15.20
N THR A 19 12.66 5.35 14.59
CA THR A 19 11.36 4.70 14.81
C THR A 19 10.99 3.72 13.71
N ALA A 20 11.78 3.62 12.65
CA ALA A 20 11.47 2.90 11.41
C ALA A 20 10.09 3.24 10.82
N VAL A 21 9.60 4.47 11.02
CA VAL A 21 8.32 4.93 10.48
C VAL A 21 8.54 5.77 9.23
N ALA A 22 7.87 5.37 8.15
CA ALA A 22 7.73 6.14 6.93
C ALA A 22 6.32 6.76 6.83
N VAL A 23 6.20 7.88 6.13
CA VAL A 23 4.92 8.49 5.75
C VAL A 23 4.86 8.57 4.24
N ILE A 24 3.84 7.93 3.67
CA ILE A 24 3.52 8.07 2.24
C ILE A 24 2.28 8.92 2.03
N VAL A 25 2.23 9.61 0.89
CA VAL A 25 1.10 10.44 0.48
C VAL A 25 0.61 10.09 -0.92
N ASP A 26 -0.71 10.03 -1.09
CA ASP A 26 -1.40 9.94 -2.38
C ASP A 26 -2.54 10.96 -2.40
N GLY A 27 -2.37 12.05 -3.15
CA GLY A 27 -3.27 13.21 -3.11
C GLY A 27 -3.27 13.90 -1.73
N ASN A 28 -4.46 14.01 -1.11
CA ASN A 28 -4.64 14.64 0.20
C ASN A 28 -4.67 13.62 1.36
N VAL A 29 -4.33 12.37 1.09
CA VAL A 29 -4.36 11.28 2.07
C VAL A 29 -2.94 10.84 2.39
N SER A 30 -2.61 10.75 3.67
CA SER A 30 -1.35 10.20 4.16
C SER A 30 -1.57 8.87 4.89
N LEU A 31 -0.55 8.02 4.86
CA LEU A 31 -0.52 6.75 5.58
C LEU A 31 0.85 6.55 6.22
N ARG A 32 0.83 6.22 7.52
CA ARG A 32 2.03 5.81 8.26
C ARG A 32 2.34 4.35 7.97
N ILE A 33 3.62 4.07 7.73
CA ILE A 33 4.13 2.74 7.42
C ILE A 33 5.18 2.40 8.47
N ASP A 34 4.94 1.36 9.25
CA ASP A 34 5.96 0.73 10.07
C ASP A 34 6.81 -0.17 9.17
N THR A 35 8.10 0.14 9.09
CA THR A 35 9.07 -0.49 8.19
C THR A 35 10.06 -1.41 8.92
N GLN A 36 9.86 -1.66 10.22
CA GLN A 36 10.82 -2.40 11.07
C GLN A 36 11.15 -3.82 10.54
N HIS A 37 10.24 -4.42 9.77
CA HIS A 37 10.39 -5.77 9.23
C HIS A 37 10.91 -5.79 7.79
N LEU A 38 11.11 -4.63 7.16
CA LEU A 38 11.65 -4.55 5.81
C LEU A 38 13.17 -4.70 5.85
N ARG A 39 13.70 -5.53 4.95
CA ARG A 39 15.13 -5.70 4.73
C ARG A 39 15.48 -5.16 3.35
N ASP A 40 16.68 -4.60 3.23
CA ASP A 40 17.27 -4.19 1.95
C ASP A 40 16.48 -3.12 1.15
N VAL A 41 15.63 -2.34 1.82
CA VAL A 41 14.91 -1.21 1.21
C VAL A 41 15.64 0.09 1.54
N HIS A 42 16.21 0.71 0.51
CA HIS A 42 16.81 2.04 0.62
C HIS A 42 15.74 3.10 0.37
N PHE A 43 15.29 3.77 1.44
CA PHE A 43 14.28 4.82 1.36
C PHE A 43 14.85 6.13 0.79
N ARG A 44 14.20 6.64 -0.26
CA ARG A 44 14.52 7.91 -0.93
C ARG A 44 13.30 8.81 -0.84
N LEU A 45 13.44 9.96 -0.18
CA LEU A 45 12.37 10.95 -0.11
C LEU A 45 11.98 11.42 -1.52
N GLY A 46 10.68 11.65 -1.73
CA GLY A 46 10.13 12.04 -3.02
C GLY A 46 9.99 10.92 -4.05
N SER A 47 10.46 9.70 -3.75
CA SER A 47 10.23 8.54 -4.60
C SER A 47 8.88 7.87 -4.32
N PHE A 48 8.37 7.15 -5.31
CA PHE A 48 7.12 6.40 -5.20
C PHE A 48 7.41 4.99 -4.65
N TYR A 49 6.67 4.59 -3.62
CA TYR A 49 6.82 3.27 -3.01
C TYR A 49 5.51 2.50 -3.00
N GLN A 50 5.64 1.17 -2.96
CA GLN A 50 4.54 0.26 -2.73
C GLN A 50 4.86 -0.66 -1.55
N PHE A 51 3.89 -0.84 -0.67
CA PHE A 51 3.97 -1.67 0.52
C PHE A 51 2.84 -2.70 0.56
N ILE A 52 3.14 -3.87 1.11
CA ILE A 52 2.17 -4.91 1.46
C ILE A 52 2.40 -5.27 2.92
N GLY A 53 1.31 -5.42 3.67
CA GLY A 53 1.36 -5.76 5.08
C GLY A 53 -0.01 -5.72 5.72
N GLU A 54 0.01 -5.61 7.05
CA GLU A 54 -1.18 -5.61 7.89
C GLU A 54 -1.51 -4.19 8.36
N LEU A 55 -2.77 -3.77 8.21
CA LEU A 55 -3.23 -2.49 8.74
C LEU A 55 -3.63 -2.66 10.20
N VAL A 56 -3.00 -1.89 11.08
CA VAL A 56 -3.27 -1.88 12.52
C VAL A 56 -3.89 -0.54 12.91
N ILE A 57 -5.06 -0.58 13.54
CA ILE A 57 -5.73 0.59 14.11
C ILE A 57 -5.32 0.67 15.58
N GLN A 58 -4.70 1.78 15.96
CA GLN A 58 -4.23 2.04 17.32
C GLN A 58 -5.39 2.58 18.20
N PRO A 59 -5.26 2.54 19.54
CA PRO A 59 -6.31 2.98 20.47
C PRO A 59 -6.72 4.45 20.33
N ASP A 60 -5.86 5.28 19.74
CA ASP A 60 -6.10 6.69 19.43
C ASP A 60 -6.79 6.91 18.08
N ASN A 61 -7.34 5.84 17.46
CA ASN A 61 -7.90 5.79 16.12
C ASN A 61 -6.91 6.12 14.98
N ASN A 62 -5.60 6.19 15.25
CA ASN A 62 -4.63 6.30 14.18
C ASN A 62 -4.35 4.93 13.55
N ALA A 63 -4.24 4.88 12.23
CA ALA A 63 -3.92 3.66 11.50
C ALA A 63 -2.45 3.65 11.06
N ILE A 64 -1.78 2.51 11.22
CA ILE A 64 -0.42 2.27 10.72
C ILE A 64 -0.38 0.95 9.94
N LEU A 65 0.30 0.94 8.79
CA LEU A 65 0.55 -0.29 8.05
C LEU A 65 1.85 -0.93 8.53
N GLN A 66 1.79 -2.12 9.10
CA GLN A 66 2.96 -2.95 9.39
C GLN A 66 3.44 -3.61 8.11
N ALA A 67 4.46 -3.04 7.47
CA ALA A 67 4.93 -3.52 6.18
C ALA A 67 5.73 -4.84 6.32
N ARG A 68 5.40 -5.79 5.45
CA ARG A 68 6.13 -7.06 5.26
C ARG A 68 6.92 -7.06 3.95
N VAL A 69 6.45 -6.30 2.97
CA VAL A 69 7.11 -6.06 1.69
C VAL A 69 7.07 -4.56 1.41
N GLY A 70 8.18 -4.01 0.92
CA GLY A 70 8.28 -2.64 0.45
C GLY A 70 9.17 -2.58 -0.78
N ARG A 71 8.78 -1.81 -1.80
CA ARG A 71 9.60 -1.60 -3.00
C ARG A 71 9.48 -0.19 -3.53
N ASN A 72 10.61 0.35 -3.97
CA ASN A 72 10.63 1.52 -4.83
C ASN A 72 10.01 1.13 -6.18
N VAL A 73 9.15 1.99 -6.71
CA VAL A 73 8.43 1.79 -7.98
C VAL A 73 8.57 3.02 -8.87
N ASP A 74 9.68 3.74 -8.74
CA ASP A 74 10.02 4.81 -9.66
C ASP A 74 10.13 4.24 -11.09
N GLY A 75 9.59 4.96 -12.06
CA GLY A 75 9.51 4.51 -13.45
C GLY A 75 8.31 3.62 -13.77
N LEU A 76 7.48 3.24 -12.80
CA LEU A 76 6.20 2.59 -13.05
C LEU A 76 5.22 3.57 -13.70
N ASP A 77 4.58 3.19 -14.80
CA ASP A 77 3.43 3.92 -15.33
C ASP A 77 2.24 3.76 -14.37
N LEU A 78 2.02 4.78 -13.53
CA LEU A 78 0.97 4.78 -12.53
C LEU A 78 -0.43 4.80 -13.14
N ASN A 79 -0.60 5.39 -14.32
CA ASN A 79 -1.89 5.44 -14.99
C ASN A 79 -2.29 4.04 -15.49
N LEU A 80 -1.39 3.37 -16.21
CA LEU A 80 -1.60 2.00 -16.68
C LEU A 80 -1.79 1.03 -15.50
N TYR A 81 -1.02 1.19 -14.43
CA TYR A 81 -1.18 0.40 -13.22
C TYR A 81 -2.57 0.56 -12.60
N ASN A 82 -3.07 1.80 -12.48
CA ASN A 82 -4.40 2.08 -11.94
C ASN A 82 -5.52 1.50 -12.81
N GLN A 83 -5.42 1.66 -14.13
CA GLN A 83 -6.37 1.08 -15.09
C GLN A 83 -6.39 -0.46 -14.99
N SER A 84 -5.22 -1.08 -14.91
CA SER A 84 -5.09 -2.54 -14.75
C SER A 84 -5.74 -3.03 -13.46
N LEU A 85 -5.54 -2.30 -12.35
CA LEU A 85 -6.21 -2.61 -11.08
C LEU A 85 -7.73 -2.45 -11.15
N GLN A 86 -8.22 -1.44 -11.86
CA GLN A 86 -9.66 -1.21 -12.04
C GLN A 86 -10.29 -2.35 -12.83
N LEU A 87 -9.69 -2.73 -13.96
CA LEU A 87 -10.16 -3.85 -14.78
C LEU A 87 -10.21 -5.15 -13.97
N ARG A 88 -9.15 -5.45 -13.20
CA ARG A 88 -9.11 -6.64 -12.32
C ARG A 88 -10.26 -6.63 -11.31
N ARG A 89 -10.52 -5.50 -10.67
CA ARG A 89 -11.61 -5.37 -9.67
C ARG A 89 -12.99 -5.55 -10.30
N GLN A 90 -13.20 -5.01 -11.49
CA GLN A 90 -14.46 -5.19 -12.24
C GLN A 90 -14.67 -6.68 -12.55
N PHE A 91 -13.63 -7.34 -13.08
CA PHE A 91 -13.67 -8.77 -13.35
C PHE A 91 -13.95 -9.62 -12.10
N GLU A 92 -13.25 -9.35 -10.99
CA GLU A 92 -13.47 -10.04 -9.72
C GLU A 92 -14.90 -9.86 -9.20
N ALA A 93 -15.46 -8.64 -9.29
CA ALA A 93 -16.82 -8.33 -8.85
C ALA A 93 -17.89 -9.04 -9.70
N ASP A 94 -17.71 -9.05 -11.03
CA ASP A 94 -18.62 -9.73 -11.96
C ASP A 94 -18.65 -11.24 -11.70
N HIS A 95 -17.50 -11.85 -11.44
CA HIS A 95 -17.43 -13.29 -11.14
C HIS A 95 -17.96 -13.62 -9.73
N MET A 96 -17.73 -12.77 -8.73
CA MET A 96 -18.28 -12.98 -7.38
C MET A 96 -19.80 -12.81 -7.32
N SER A 97 -20.40 -11.92 -8.12
CA SER A 97 -21.85 -11.74 -8.17
C SER A 97 -22.55 -12.96 -8.77
N ARG A 98 -21.98 -13.54 -9.83
CA ARG A 98 -22.52 -14.74 -10.50
C ARG A 98 -22.54 -15.98 -9.59
N HIS A 99 -21.56 -16.13 -8.71
CA HIS A 99 -21.52 -17.24 -7.74
C HIS A 99 -22.49 -17.10 -6.55
N LYS A 100 -23.16 -15.96 -6.36
CA LYS A 100 -24.18 -15.77 -5.30
C LYS A 100 -25.62 -16.07 -5.77
N THR A 101 -25.83 -16.34 -7.05
CA THR A 101 -27.17 -16.57 -7.65
C THR A 101 -27.43 -18.05 -7.97
N THR A 102 -26.66 -18.96 -7.39
CA THR A 102 -26.90 -20.43 -7.44
C THR A 102 -27.01 -20.95 -6.01
#